data_AF-A0A0A6RKR1-F1
#
_entry.id   AF-A0A0A6RKR1-F1
#
_cell.length_a   1.000
_cell.length_b   1.000
_cell.length_c   1.000
_cell.angle_alpha   90.00
_cell.angle_beta   90.00
_cell.angle_gamma   90.00
#
_symmetry.space_group_name_H-M   'P 1'
#
loop_
_entity.id
_entity.type
_entity.pdbx_description
1 polymer ?
#
loop_
_entity_poly.entity_id
_entity_poly.type
_entity_poly.pdbx_seq_one_letter_code
_entity_poly.pdbx_strand_id
1 'polypeptide(L)'
;DNVAIRCQVNTSISALVQKGDLSERLVEQLVNIFQWDIDFERDVRAGDQLTIIYDSHQKNRKDGKILAAEFINQGNVYRAIRYTDTAGLVYQSFSGVT
;
A
#
# COMPACT_ATOMS: atom_id res chain seq x y z
N ASP A 1 -17.77 -1.80 2.30
CA ASP A 1 -17.50 -0.36 2.29
C ASP A 1 -16.06 -0.11 1.94
N ASN A 2 -15.73 1.06 1.41
CA ASN A 2 -14.34 1.42 1.14
C ASN A 2 -13.80 2.24 2.31
N VAL A 3 -12.62 1.89 2.79
CA VAL A 3 -11.94 2.56 3.90
C VAL A 3 -10.61 3.12 3.41
N ALA A 4 -10.33 4.36 3.81
CA ALA A 4 -9.05 5.02 3.57
C ALA A 4 -8.24 5.07 4.87
N ILE A 5 -6.97 4.66 4.80
CA ILE A 5 -6.01 4.75 5.91
C ILE A 5 -4.81 5.55 5.43
N ARG A 6 -4.32 6.46 6.28
CA ARG A 6 -3.07 7.19 6.10
C ARG A 6 -2.16 6.95 7.30
N CYS A 7 -0.94 6.51 7.03
CA CYS A 7 0.06 6.19 8.04
C CYS A 7 1.38 6.90 7.73
N GLN A 8 2.15 7.17 8.78
CA GLN A 8 3.55 7.56 8.67
C GLN A 8 4.42 6.41 9.17
N VAL A 9 5.42 6.05 8.38
CA VAL A 9 6.44 5.09 8.78
C VAL A 9 7.31 5.74 9.84
N ASN A 10 7.37 5.11 11.01
CA ASN A 10 8.20 5.59 12.12
C ASN A 10 9.56 4.90 12.17
N THR A 11 9.62 3.62 11.77
CA THR A 11 10.82 2.79 11.82
C THR A 11 10.89 1.83 10.64
N SER A 12 9.85 1.02 10.45
CA SER A 12 9.74 0.05 9.37
C SER A 12 8.27 -0.17 8.98
N ILE A 13 8.03 -0.83 7.85
CA ILE A 13 6.66 -1.25 7.46
C ILE A 13 6.09 -2.28 8.43
N SER A 14 6.91 -3.22 8.93
CA SER A 14 6.47 -4.20 9.92
C SER A 14 6.00 -3.57 11.22
N ALA A 15 6.51 -2.38 11.57
CA ALA A 15 6.06 -1.63 12.74
C ALA A 15 4.62 -1.09 12.60
N LEU A 16 4.14 -0.85 11.37
CA LEU A 16 2.74 -0.45 11.13
C LEU A 16 1.77 -1.56 11.51
N VAL A 17 2.16 -2.82 11.30
CA VAL A 17 1.38 -3.99 11.73
C VAL A 17 1.39 -4.12 13.25
N GLN A 18 2.56 -4.00 13.87
CA GLN A 18 2.70 -4.15 15.33
C GLN A 18 1.92 -3.08 16.11
N LYS A 19 1.79 -1.87 15.55
CA LYS A 19 0.97 -0.79 16.12
C LYS A 19 -0.53 -0.98 15.88
N GLY A 20 -0.92 -1.87 14.97
CA GLY A 20 -2.31 -2.05 14.56
C GLY A 20 -2.81 -1.00 13.56
N ASP A 21 -1.92 -0.18 13.00
CA ASP A 21 -2.28 0.81 11.98
C ASP A 21 -2.70 0.14 10.66
N LEU A 22 -2.12 -1.04 10.38
CA LEU A 22 -2.43 -1.86 9.21
C LEU A 22 -2.50 -3.34 9.60
N SER A 23 -3.37 -4.10 8.93
CA SER A 23 -3.28 -5.56 9.00
C SER A 23 -2.14 -6.10 8.15
N GLU A 24 -1.60 -7.25 8.54
CA GLU A 24 -0.55 -7.96 7.81
C GLU A 24 -0.92 -8.17 6.34
N ARG A 25 -2.19 -8.49 6.07
CA ARG A 25 -2.73 -8.66 4.73
C ARG A 25 -2.67 -7.39 3.86
N LEU A 26 -2.89 -6.21 4.46
CA LEU A 26 -2.78 -4.95 3.72
C LEU A 26 -1.31 -4.64 3.43
N VAL A 27 -0.41 -4.93 4.36
CA VAL A 27 1.04 -4.82 4.16
C VAL A 27 1.54 -5.75 3.07
N GLU A 28 1.14 -7.02 3.06
CA GLU A 28 1.49 -7.96 1.98
C GLU A 28 1.03 -7.45 0.61
N GLN A 29 -0.19 -6.94 0.51
CA GLN A 29 -0.69 -6.39 -0.75
C GLN A 29 0.10 -5.16 -1.20
N LEU A 30 0.44 -4.27 -0.26
CA LEU A 30 1.25 -3.09 -0.54
C LEU A 30 2.65 -3.46 -1.06
N VAL A 31 3.32 -4.38 -0.38
CA VAL A 31 4.65 -4.87 -0.79
C VAL A 31 4.54 -5.47 -2.19
N ASN A 32 3.52 -6.30 -2.44
CA ASN A 32 3.33 -6.91 -3.76
C ASN A 32 3.13 -5.88 -4.89
N ILE A 33 2.47 -4.75 -4.60
CA ILE A 33 2.21 -3.68 -5.56
C ILE A 33 3.50 -2.94 -5.93
N PHE A 34 4.35 -2.63 -4.96
CA PHE A 34 5.49 -1.71 -5.15
C PHE A 34 6.88 -2.36 -5.07
N GLN A 35 7.00 -3.67 -4.82
CA GLN A 35 8.30 -4.38 -4.73
C GLN A 35 9.19 -4.23 -5.97
N TRP A 36 8.62 -3.90 -7.13
CA TRP A 36 9.36 -3.65 -8.36
C TRP A 36 10.03 -2.27 -8.38
N ASP A 37 9.45 -1.32 -7.67
CA ASP A 37 9.84 0.09 -7.67
C ASP A 37 10.58 0.50 -6.38
N ILE A 38 10.38 -0.23 -5.28
CA ILE A 38 10.87 0.10 -3.93
C ILE A 38 11.44 -1.16 -3.25
N ASP A 39 12.68 -1.10 -2.78
CA ASP A 39 13.22 -2.11 -1.87
C ASP A 39 12.78 -1.77 -0.44
N PHE A 40 11.73 -2.44 0.05
CA PHE A 40 11.14 -2.13 1.35
C PHE A 40 12.05 -2.42 2.56
N GLU A 41 13.09 -3.22 2.39
CA GLU A 41 14.07 -3.48 3.46
C GLU A 41 15.14 -2.38 3.50
N ARG A 42 15.49 -1.83 2.33
CA ARG A 42 16.64 -0.92 2.19
C ARG A 42 16.27 0.53 2.02
N ASP A 43 15.12 0.85 1.43
CA ASP A 43 14.77 2.21 1.03
C ASP A 43 13.81 2.90 2.00
N VAL A 44 13.06 2.14 2.79
CA VAL A 44 12.08 2.69 3.74
C VAL A 44 12.78 3.41 4.88
N ARG A 45 12.30 4.62 5.20
CA ARG A 45 12.82 5.45 6.29
C ARG A 45 11.71 5.99 7.18
N ALA A 46 12.09 6.36 8.39
CA ALA A 46 11.25 7.17 9.25
C ALA A 46 10.86 8.46 8.53
N GLY A 47 9.57 8.78 8.52
CA GLY A 47 9.02 9.94 7.83
C GLY A 47 8.29 9.62 6.53
N ASP A 48 8.55 8.46 5.91
CA ASP A 48 7.84 8.00 4.72
C ASP A 48 6.33 7.89 5.00
N GLN A 49 5.51 8.11 3.97
CA GLN A 49 4.06 8.14 4.14
C GLN A 49 3.39 7.11 3.24
N LEU A 50 2.32 6.53 3.77
CA LEU A 50 1.52 5.55 3.08
C LEU A 50 0.05 5.97 3.16
N THR A 51 -0.63 5.96 2.03
CA THR A 51 -2.09 6.05 1.97
C THR A 51 -2.64 4.85 1.22
N ILE A 52 -3.63 4.16 1.80
CA ILE A 52 -4.33 3.05 1.14
C ILE A 52 -5.83 3.31 1.14
N ILE A 53 -6.48 2.93 0.05
CA ILE A 53 -7.93 2.79 -0.05
C ILE A 53 -8.20 1.32 -0.29
N TYR A 54 -8.98 0.67 0.57
CA TYR A 54 -9.26 -0.75 0.47
C TYR A 54 -10.73 -1.06 0.78
N ASP A 55 -11.20 -2.20 0.28
CA ASP A 55 -12.52 -2.73 0.64
C ASP A 55 -12.47 -3.33 2.05
N SER A 56 -13.16 -2.74 3.03
CA SER A 56 -13.16 -3.21 4.42
C SER A 56 -13.89 -4.54 4.61
N HIS A 57 -14.78 -4.89 3.68
CA HIS A 57 -15.63 -6.06 3.78
C HIS A 57 -15.72 -6.80 2.44
N GLN A 58 -14.75 -7.68 2.21
CA GLN A 58 -14.83 -8.66 1.12
C GLN A 58 -15.30 -10.00 1.70
N LYS A 59 -16.25 -10.68 1.03
CA LYS A 59 -16.84 -11.96 1.47
C LYS A 59 -15.86 -12.85 2.26
N ASN A 60 -16.14 -13.05 3.55
CA ASN A 60 -15.38 -13.86 4.52
C ASN A 60 -13.97 -13.37 4.91
N ARG A 61 -13.58 -12.13 4.59
CA ARG A 61 -12.28 -11.56 4.97
C ARG A 61 -12.43 -10.18 5.59
N LYS A 62 -11.82 -9.98 6.76
CA LYS A 62 -11.49 -8.64 7.26
C LYS A 62 -10.36 -8.10 6.37
N ASP A 63 -10.51 -6.86 5.92
CA ASP A 63 -9.60 -6.18 5.00
C ASP A 63 -9.42 -6.89 3.65
N GLY A 64 -10.32 -6.55 2.72
CA GLY A 64 -10.40 -7.07 1.37
C GLY A 64 -9.22 -6.68 0.47
N LYS A 65 -9.51 -6.06 -0.68
CA LYS A 65 -8.49 -5.69 -1.67
C LYS A 65 -8.14 -4.22 -1.55
N ILE A 66 -6.85 -3.89 -1.70
CA ILE A 66 -6.42 -2.52 -1.96
C ILE A 66 -6.97 -2.10 -3.33
N LEU A 67 -7.71 -1.00 -3.36
CA LEU A 67 -8.27 -0.38 -4.55
C LEU A 67 -7.33 0.70 -5.10
N ALA A 68 -6.66 1.43 -4.21
CA ALA A 68 -5.61 2.37 -4.55
C ALA A 68 -4.58 2.46 -3.42
N ALA A 69 -3.32 2.72 -3.77
CA ALA A 69 -2.26 2.97 -2.81
C ALA A 69 -1.36 4.11 -3.28
N GLU A 70 -0.86 4.90 -2.34
CA GLU A 70 0.22 5.87 -2.53
C GLU A 70 1.29 5.61 -1.47
N PHE A 71 2.55 5.53 -1.89
CA PHE A 71 3.70 5.50 -1.01
C PHE A 71 4.61 6.67 -1.36
N ILE A 72 4.94 7.50 -0.38
CA ILE A 72 5.88 8.61 -0.50
C ILE A 72 7.17 8.15 0.19
N ASN A 73 8.15 7.73 -0.60
CA ASN A 73 9.47 7.33 -0.13
C ASN A 73 10.45 8.47 -0.35
N GLN A 74 10.94 9.09 0.73
CA GLN A 74 12.00 10.12 0.65
C GLN A 74 11.68 11.25 -0.36
N GLY A 75 10.39 11.63 -0.47
CA GLY A 75 9.90 12.66 -1.41
C GLY A 75 9.50 12.16 -2.79
N ASN A 76 9.84 10.91 -3.16
CA ASN A 76 9.37 10.28 -4.40
C ASN A 76 7.98 9.70 -4.19
N VAL A 77 7.07 9.95 -5.14
CA VAL A 77 5.68 9.52 -5.05
C VAL A 77 5.44 8.31 -5.96
N TYR A 78 4.99 7.22 -5.35
CA TYR A 78 4.59 5.98 -6.02
C TYR A 78 3.09 5.78 -5.83
N ARG A 79 2.36 5.60 -6.93
CA ARG A 79 0.90 5.38 -6.88
C ARG A 79 0.52 4.14 -7.63
N ALA A 80 -0.46 3.41 -7.10
CA ALA A 80 -1.07 2.31 -7.80
C ALA A 80 -2.59 2.36 -7.70
N ILE A 81 -3.27 2.04 -8.79
CA ILE A 81 -4.72 1.87 -8.82
C ILE A 81 -5.01 0.45 -9.29
N ARG A 82 -5.91 -0.24 -8.60
CA ARG A 82 -6.40 -1.56 -8.99
C ARG A 82 -7.35 -1.40 -10.17
N TYR A 83 -7.02 -2.05 -11.28
CA TYR A 83 -7.88 -2.13 -12.45
C TYR A 83 -8.31 -3.59 -12.68
N THR A 84 -9.53 -3.79 -13.18
CA THR A 84 -10.04 -5.10 -13.57
C THR A 84 -10.51 -4.99 -15.01
N ASP A 85 -9.90 -5.76 -15.92
CA ASP A 85 -10.38 -5.92 -17.29
C ASP A 85 -10.79 -7.37 -17.57
N THR A 86 -11.16 -7.66 -18.81
CA THR A 86 -11.56 -8.98 -19.27
C THR A 86 -10.42 -10.01 -19.26
N ALA A 87 -9.16 -9.58 -19.15
CA ALA A 87 -7.96 -10.44 -19.14
C ALA A 87 -7.47 -10.76 -17.72
N GLY A 88 -7.85 -9.97 -16.71
CA GLY A 88 -7.57 -10.28 -15.30
C GLY A 88 -7.45 -9.05 -14.41
N LEU A 89 -6.91 -9.29 -13.20
CA LEU A 89 -6.66 -8.27 -12.19
C LEU A 89 -5.24 -7.72 -12.34
N VAL A 90 -5.08 -6.42 -12.60
CA VAL A 90 -3.78 -5.76 -12.74
C VAL A 90 -3.73 -4.50 -11.89
N TYR A 91 -2.64 -4.30 -11.14
CA TYR A 91 -2.31 -3.01 -10.56
C TYR A 91 -1.45 -2.23 -11.54
N GLN A 92 -1.82 -0.99 -11.84
CA GLN A 92 -0.98 -0.09 -12.63
C GLN A 92 -0.25 0.87 -11.68
N SER A 93 1.08 0.70 -11.57
CA SER A 93 1.96 1.60 -10.81
C SER A 93 2.37 2.78 -11.69
N PHE A 94 2.37 3.98 -11.11
CA PHE A 94 2.86 5.21 -11.71
C PHE A 94 3.89 5.82 -10.75
N SER A 95 5.11 6.01 -11.23
CA SER A 95 6.17 6.72 -10.52
C SER A 95 6.37 8.10 -11.15
N GLY A 96 6.52 9.14 -10.31
CA GLY A 96 6.74 10.50 -10.78
C GLY A 96 7.46 11.36 -9.74
N VAL A 97 8.31 12.26 -10.23
CA VAL A 97 8.89 13.36 -9.44
C VAL A 97 7.94 14.54 -9.60
N THR A 98 7.51 15.14 -8.48
CA THR A 98 6.68 16.36 -8.51
C THR A 98 7.56 17.59 -8.49
#